data_AF-A0A7D7WEN6-F1
#
_entry.id   AF-A0A7D7WEN6-F1
#
_cell.length_a   1.000
_cell.length_b   1.000
_cell.length_c   1.000
_cell.angle_alpha   90.00
_cell.angle_beta   90.00
_cell.angle_gamma   90.00
#
_symmetry.space_group_name_H-M   'P 1'
#
loop_
_entity.id
_entity.type
_entity.pdbx_description
1 polymer ?
#
loop_
_entity_poly.entity_id
_entity_poly.type
_entity_poly.pdbx_seq_one_letter_code
_entity_poly.pdbx_strand_id
1 'polypeptide(L)'
;MSRTNAPASTAPRVNLLPRSELERRERDRLGATWLRLVIAAVALAALLVGAAFVWNVFAQQRLAAEQAKTTGLLGEISALSEVSRALSTERDLIDFRAESMGSDIAWADVLNRVQSAVPPGDALIGFELTPGAAPAPVPAAADDQERADAASRAVGLTGTVTVQSGGPENMIPFTEALRSIEGVAVSDARALSSGEFYQYVVDITFDQSVYSGQYALDDEEAAK
;
A
#
# COMPACT_ATOMS: atom_id res chain seq x y z
N MET A 1 -7.18 97.62 47.97
CA MET A 1 -8.33 97.53 48.90
C MET A 1 -8.20 96.23 49.68
N SER A 2 -7.62 96.31 50.87
CA SER A 2 -7.31 95.18 51.73
C SER A 2 -8.52 94.85 52.61
N ARG A 3 -9.00 93.59 52.60
CA ARG A 3 -9.95 93.07 53.59
C ARG A 3 -9.20 92.16 54.55
N THR A 4 -9.04 92.63 55.78
CA THR A 4 -8.55 91.90 56.93
C THR A 4 -9.64 90.96 57.43
N ASN A 5 -9.48 89.64 57.31
CA ASN A 5 -10.36 88.66 57.95
C ASN A 5 -9.84 88.34 59.35
N ALA A 6 -10.68 88.57 60.36
CA ALA A 6 -10.41 88.23 61.76
C ALA A 6 -10.43 86.70 61.98
N PRO A 7 -9.62 86.16 62.91
CA PRO A 7 -9.73 84.77 63.30
C PRO A 7 -10.97 84.56 64.18
N ALA A 8 -11.92 83.76 63.71
CA ALA A 8 -13.04 83.29 64.51
C ALA A 8 -12.52 82.30 65.58
N SER A 9 -12.67 82.68 66.86
CA SER A 9 -12.41 81.78 67.98
C SER A 9 -13.37 80.60 67.93
N THR A 10 -12.82 79.41 67.68
CA THR A 10 -13.59 78.17 67.75
C THR A 10 -13.76 77.80 69.22
N ALA A 11 -14.96 77.94 69.78
CA ALA A 11 -15.24 77.52 71.14
C ALA A 11 -14.95 76.01 71.29
N PRO A 12 -14.25 75.57 72.35
CA PRO A 12 -13.95 74.15 72.57
C PRO A 12 -15.27 73.38 72.76
N ARG A 13 -15.63 72.55 71.78
CA ARG A 13 -16.77 71.64 71.91
C ARG A 13 -16.37 70.50 72.83
N VAL A 14 -16.60 70.66 74.13
CA VAL A 14 -16.39 69.59 75.10
C VAL A 14 -17.48 68.54 74.88
N ASN A 15 -17.06 67.35 74.47
CA ASN A 15 -17.97 66.23 74.26
C ASN A 15 -18.46 65.74 75.63
N LEU A 16 -19.70 66.07 75.98
CA LEU A 16 -20.33 65.66 77.24
C LEU A 16 -20.94 64.24 77.17
N LEU A 17 -20.69 63.47 76.10
CA LEU A 17 -21.10 62.07 76.11
C LEU A 17 -20.23 61.26 77.09
N PRO A 18 -20.84 60.45 77.97
CA PRO A 18 -20.10 59.52 78.82
C PRO A 18 -19.29 58.55 77.95
N ARG A 19 -18.04 58.27 78.37
CA ARG A 19 -17.09 57.43 77.61
C ARG A 19 -17.65 56.06 77.23
N SER A 20 -18.54 55.50 78.05
CA SER A 20 -19.23 54.23 77.78
C SER A 20 -20.08 54.23 76.50
N GLU A 21 -20.71 55.35 76.14
CA GLU A 21 -21.51 55.47 74.92
C GLU A 21 -20.66 55.70 73.67
N LEU A 22 -19.48 56.32 73.83
CA LEU A 22 -18.50 56.45 72.75
C LEU A 22 -17.87 55.09 72.41
N GLU A 23 -17.47 54.33 73.43
CA GLU A 23 -16.94 52.96 73.28
C GLU A 23 -17.96 52.01 72.63
N ARG A 24 -19.25 52.13 72.99
CA ARG A 24 -20.32 51.35 72.37
C ARG A 24 -20.46 51.64 70.87
N ARG A 25 -20.51 52.93 70.49
CA ARG A 25 -20.60 53.35 69.08
C ARG A 25 -19.37 52.99 68.27
N GLU A 26 -18.18 53.05 68.88
CA GLU A 26 -16.93 52.68 68.22
C GLU A 26 -16.86 51.17 67.96
N ARG A 27 -17.29 50.35 68.93
CA ARG A 27 -17.44 48.89 68.77
C ARG A 27 -18.47 48.53 67.70
N ASP A 28 -19.61 49.21 67.68
CA ASP A 28 -20.65 48.98 66.65
C ASP A 28 -20.15 49.36 65.25
N ARG A 29 -19.38 50.45 65.10
CA ARG A 29 -18.77 50.85 63.83
C ARG A 29 -17.68 49.90 63.37
N LEU A 30 -16.81 49.46 64.27
CA LEU A 30 -15.79 48.45 63.99
C LEU A 30 -16.45 47.13 63.58
N GLY A 31 -17.46 46.67 64.33
CA GLY A 31 -18.22 45.46 64.04
C GLY A 31 -18.91 45.52 62.67
N ALA A 32 -19.58 46.63 62.35
CA ALA A 32 -20.21 46.82 61.05
C ALA A 32 -19.19 46.87 59.89
N THR A 33 -18.00 47.42 60.13
CA THR A 33 -16.92 47.46 59.12
C THR A 33 -16.34 46.07 58.89
N TRP A 34 -16.07 45.31 59.95
CA TRP A 34 -15.62 43.92 59.85
C TRP A 34 -16.66 43.03 59.16
N LEU A 35 -17.95 43.18 59.48
CA LEU A 35 -19.02 42.45 58.81
C LEU A 35 -19.05 42.75 57.30
N ARG A 36 -18.91 44.02 56.90
CA ARG A 36 -18.83 44.41 55.48
C ARG A 36 -17.60 43.82 54.79
N LEU A 37 -16.44 43.80 55.46
CA LEU A 37 -15.23 43.18 54.91
C LEU A 37 -15.40 41.67 54.72
N VAL A 38 -15.99 40.98 55.70
CA VAL A 38 -16.28 39.54 55.57
C VAL A 38 -17.24 39.27 54.42
N ILE A 39 -18.33 40.04 54.31
CA ILE A 39 -19.28 39.91 53.20
C ILE A 39 -18.59 40.18 51.85
N ALA A 40 -17.76 41.23 51.76
CA ALA A 40 -17.01 41.53 50.55
C ALA A 40 -16.00 40.42 50.18
N ALA A 41 -15.31 39.86 51.18
CA ALA A 41 -14.39 38.75 50.97
C ALA A 41 -15.12 37.48 50.48
N VAL A 42 -16.27 37.16 51.07
CA VAL A 42 -17.12 36.03 50.64
C VAL A 42 -17.63 36.26 49.22
N ALA A 43 -18.08 37.48 48.89
CA ALA A 43 -18.54 37.81 47.55
C ALA A 43 -17.41 37.69 46.51
N LEU A 44 -16.21 38.18 46.84
CA LEU A 44 -15.03 38.06 45.98
C LEU A 44 -14.64 36.58 45.77
N ALA A 45 -14.62 35.79 46.84
CA ALA A 45 -14.34 34.36 46.76
C ALA A 45 -15.37 33.63 45.88
N ALA A 46 -16.66 33.93 46.04
CA ALA A 46 -17.72 33.36 45.21
C ALA A 46 -17.55 33.72 43.72
N LEU A 47 -17.16 34.97 43.43
CA LEU A 47 -16.90 35.43 42.06
C LEU A 47 -15.70 34.70 41.44
N LEU A 48 -14.60 34.54 42.18
CA LEU A 48 -13.42 33.81 41.72
C LEU A 48 -13.72 32.33 41.47
N VAL A 49 -14.46 31.68 42.37
CA VAL A 49 -14.89 30.28 42.20
C VAL A 49 -15.81 30.14 40.99
N GLY A 50 -16.76 31.05 40.81
CA GLY A 50 -17.64 31.08 39.63
C GLY A 50 -16.85 31.25 38.33
N ALA A 51 -15.89 32.18 38.29
CA ALA A 51 -15.03 32.38 37.13
C ALA A 51 -14.17 31.16 36.81
N ALA A 52 -13.58 30.52 37.83
CA ALA A 52 -12.81 29.29 37.66
C ALA A 52 -13.67 28.13 37.15
N PHE A 53 -14.91 28.02 37.63
CA PHE A 53 -15.87 27.01 37.16
C PHE A 53 -16.22 27.20 35.68
N VAL A 54 -16.53 28.43 35.25
CA VAL A 54 -16.82 28.73 33.84
C VAL A 54 -15.61 28.42 32.95
N TRP A 55 -14.39 28.76 33.41
CA TRP A 55 -13.17 28.44 32.68
C TRP A 55 -12.94 26.93 32.55
N ASN A 56 -13.19 26.17 33.62
CA ASN A 56 -13.08 24.72 33.62
C ASN A 56 -14.06 24.08 32.63
N VAL A 57 -15.31 24.57 32.55
CA VAL A 57 -16.29 24.09 31.56
C VAL A 57 -15.79 24.34 30.13
N PHE A 58 -15.22 25.50 29.85
CA PHE A 58 -14.64 25.80 28.52
C PHE A 58 -13.45 24.89 28.19
N ALA A 59 -12.58 24.61 29.16
CA ALA A 59 -11.46 23.69 29.01
C ALA A 59 -11.94 22.25 28.71
N GLN A 60 -12.99 21.80 29.40
CA GLN A 60 -13.60 20.48 29.17
C GLN A 60 -14.23 20.38 27.78
N GLN A 61 -14.92 21.43 27.30
CA GLN A 61 -15.47 21.46 25.94
C GLN A 61 -14.38 21.36 24.88
N ARG A 62 -13.27 22.08 25.06
CA ARG A 62 -12.13 22.01 24.14
C ARG A 62 -11.50 20.61 24.14
N LEU A 63 -11.31 20.01 25.31
CA LEU A 63 -10.81 18.64 25.41
C LEU A 63 -11.75 17.66 24.70
N ALA A 64 -13.07 17.77 24.91
CA ALA A 64 -14.05 16.91 24.26
C ALA A 64 -14.03 17.08 22.73
N ALA A 65 -13.87 18.31 22.22
CA ALA A 65 -13.76 18.58 20.79
C ALA A 65 -12.49 17.97 20.17
N GLU A 66 -11.35 18.08 20.86
CA GLU A 66 -10.09 17.45 20.39
C GLU A 66 -10.18 15.92 20.44
N GLN A 67 -10.76 15.35 21.50
CA GLN A 67 -11.01 13.90 21.60
C GLN A 67 -11.92 13.39 20.49
N ALA A 68 -12.99 14.14 20.15
CA ALA A 68 -13.87 13.80 19.04
C ALA A 68 -13.11 13.81 17.70
N LYS A 69 -12.23 14.79 17.49
CA LYS A 69 -11.36 14.85 16.30
C LYS A 69 -10.39 13.67 16.24
N THR A 70 -9.73 13.33 17.34
CA THR A 70 -8.83 12.16 17.41
C THR A 70 -9.59 10.87 17.10
N THR A 71 -10.78 10.70 17.66
CA THR A 71 -11.63 9.52 17.41
C THR A 71 -12.05 9.45 15.95
N GLY A 72 -12.38 10.60 15.33
CA GLY A 72 -12.68 10.69 13.90
C GLY A 72 -11.50 10.27 13.02
N LEU A 73 -10.31 10.83 13.26
CA LEU A 73 -9.10 10.46 12.52
C LEU A 73 -8.71 8.99 12.70
N LEU A 74 -8.90 8.42 13.90
CA LEU A 74 -8.64 7.00 14.12
C LEU A 74 -9.63 6.13 13.33
N GLY A 75 -10.89 6.57 13.23
CA GLY A 75 -11.89 5.97 12.35
C GLY A 75 -11.45 6.01 10.88
N GLU A 76 -11.02 7.17 10.39
CA GLU A 76 -10.52 7.34 9.02
C GLU A 76 -9.29 6.45 8.73
N ILE A 77 -8.31 6.40 9.64
CA ILE A 77 -7.14 5.52 9.52
C ILE A 77 -7.56 4.05 9.48
N SER A 78 -8.52 3.65 10.33
CA SER A 78 -9.01 2.27 10.34
C SER A 78 -9.71 1.90 9.03
N ALA A 79 -10.46 2.82 8.42
CA ALA A 79 -11.11 2.62 7.13
C ALA A 79 -10.09 2.48 5.99
N LEU A 80 -9.00 3.23 6.03
CA LEU A 80 -7.91 3.11 5.06
C LEU A 80 -7.08 1.83 5.24
N SER A 81 -7.08 1.24 6.44
CA SER A 81 -6.33 0.00 6.69
C SER A 81 -6.83 -1.17 5.84
N GLU A 82 -8.13 -1.25 5.57
CA GLU A 82 -8.72 -2.27 4.71
C GLU A 82 -8.24 -2.12 3.26
N VAL A 83 -8.20 -0.89 2.74
CA VAL A 83 -7.68 -0.59 1.40
C VAL A 83 -6.20 -0.96 1.30
N SER A 84 -5.40 -0.59 2.31
CA SER A 84 -3.97 -0.95 2.32
C SER A 84 -3.74 -2.47 2.34
N ARG A 85 -4.58 -3.23 3.05
CA ARG A 85 -4.53 -4.70 3.06
C ARG A 85 -4.95 -5.29 1.72
N ALA A 86 -6.01 -4.75 1.10
CA ALA A 86 -6.46 -5.19 -0.21
C ALA A 86 -5.37 -4.99 -1.26
N LEU A 87 -4.73 -3.81 -1.28
CA LEU A 87 -3.61 -3.51 -2.19
C LEU A 87 -2.39 -4.41 -1.95
N SER A 88 -2.07 -4.72 -0.68
CA SER A 88 -1.01 -5.68 -0.34
C SER A 88 -1.35 -7.08 -0.86
N THR A 89 -2.58 -7.55 -0.64
CA THR A 89 -3.02 -8.87 -1.13
C THR A 89 -3.04 -8.93 -2.65
N GLU A 90 -3.45 -7.86 -3.32
CA GLU A 90 -3.39 -7.76 -4.78
C GLU A 90 -1.97 -7.92 -5.30
N ARG A 91 -1.00 -7.20 -4.72
CA ARG A 91 0.43 -7.34 -5.05
C ARG A 91 0.93 -8.77 -4.82
N ASP A 92 0.63 -9.35 -3.67
CA ASP A 92 1.03 -10.73 -3.36
C ASP A 92 0.45 -11.73 -4.38
N LEU A 93 -0.77 -11.50 -4.87
CA LEU A 93 -1.40 -12.34 -5.89
C LEU A 93 -0.81 -12.12 -7.29
N ILE A 94 -0.41 -10.90 -7.63
CA ILE A 94 0.30 -10.59 -8.88
C ILE A 94 1.66 -11.28 -8.89
N ASP A 95 2.44 -11.13 -7.82
CA ASP A 95 3.75 -11.78 -7.67
C ASP A 95 3.62 -13.31 -7.71
N PHE A 96 2.64 -13.85 -6.98
CA PHE A 96 2.36 -15.29 -6.98
C PHE A 96 1.97 -15.80 -8.38
N ARG A 97 1.16 -15.03 -9.12
CA ARG A 97 0.78 -15.38 -10.50
C ARG A 97 2.00 -15.36 -11.42
N ALA A 98 2.83 -14.32 -11.33
CA ALA A 98 4.04 -14.21 -12.15
C ALA A 98 5.02 -15.37 -11.90
N GLU A 99 5.22 -15.74 -10.63
CA GLU A 99 6.07 -16.88 -10.27
C GLU A 99 5.49 -18.22 -10.74
N SER A 100 4.17 -18.42 -10.55
CA SER A 100 3.52 -19.70 -10.87
C SER A 100 3.28 -19.91 -12.36
N MET A 101 3.05 -18.82 -13.10
CA MET A 101 2.70 -18.83 -14.53
C MET A 101 3.81 -18.25 -15.41
N GLY A 102 4.97 -17.92 -14.85
CA GLY A 102 6.12 -17.41 -15.62
C GLY A 102 6.66 -18.40 -16.64
N SER A 103 6.39 -19.70 -16.47
CA SER A 103 6.71 -20.77 -17.42
C SER A 103 5.51 -21.22 -18.26
N ASP A 104 4.44 -20.40 -18.33
CA ASP A 104 3.31 -20.67 -19.21
C ASP A 104 3.74 -20.68 -20.68
N ILE A 105 3.30 -21.68 -21.43
CA ILE A 105 3.72 -21.92 -22.82
C ILE A 105 2.59 -21.53 -23.76
N ALA A 106 2.92 -20.80 -24.83
CA ALA A 106 2.00 -20.53 -25.94
C ALA A 106 1.80 -21.80 -26.80
N TRP A 107 1.11 -22.82 -26.25
CA TRP A 107 0.97 -24.15 -26.86
C TRP A 107 0.43 -24.12 -28.29
N ALA A 108 -0.53 -23.24 -28.57
CA ALA A 108 -1.08 -23.09 -29.91
C ALA A 108 0.01 -22.66 -30.92
N ASP A 109 0.85 -21.70 -30.54
CA ASP A 109 1.92 -21.21 -31.40
C ASP A 109 3.02 -22.25 -31.58
N VAL A 110 3.41 -22.94 -30.50
CA VAL A 110 4.38 -24.04 -30.57
C VAL A 110 3.89 -25.15 -31.50
N LEU A 111 2.65 -25.60 -31.35
CA LEU A 111 2.08 -26.66 -32.19
C LEU A 111 1.92 -26.21 -33.64
N ASN A 112 1.50 -24.97 -33.88
CA ASN A 112 1.41 -24.40 -35.24
C ASN A 112 2.78 -24.33 -35.91
N ARG A 113 3.83 -23.92 -35.18
CA ARG A 113 5.21 -23.90 -35.68
C ARG A 113 5.67 -25.30 -36.06
N VAL A 114 5.51 -26.29 -35.17
CA VAL A 114 5.86 -27.69 -35.47
C VAL A 114 5.07 -28.22 -36.67
N GLN A 115 3.77 -27.95 -36.72
CA GLN A 115 2.91 -28.41 -37.82
C GLN A 115 3.29 -27.77 -39.16
N SER A 116 3.77 -26.53 -39.16
CA SER A 116 4.24 -25.85 -40.37
C SER A 116 5.49 -26.50 -40.99
N ALA A 117 6.29 -27.22 -40.19
CA ALA A 117 7.44 -27.97 -40.68
C ALA A 117 7.09 -29.38 -41.19
N VAL A 118 5.88 -29.89 -40.91
CA VAL A 118 5.48 -31.25 -41.33
C VAL A 118 5.36 -31.29 -42.87
N PRO A 119 6.06 -32.21 -43.54
CA PRO A 119 5.98 -32.37 -44.99
C PRO A 119 4.56 -32.69 -45.48
N PRO A 120 4.20 -32.28 -46.71
CA PRO A 120 2.88 -32.58 -47.26
C PRO A 120 2.66 -34.09 -47.38
N GLY A 121 1.52 -34.57 -46.87
CA GLY A 121 1.18 -36.00 -46.85
C GLY A 121 1.58 -36.72 -45.57
N ASP A 122 2.34 -36.07 -44.68
CA ASP A 122 2.66 -36.56 -43.35
C ASP A 122 1.73 -35.95 -42.29
N ALA A 123 1.65 -36.58 -41.12
CA ALA A 123 0.81 -36.13 -40.02
C ALA A 123 1.57 -36.16 -38.69
N LEU A 124 1.48 -35.08 -37.92
CA LEU A 124 1.89 -35.07 -36.52
C LEU A 124 0.88 -35.90 -35.71
N ILE A 125 1.32 -37.01 -35.12
CA ILE A 125 0.46 -37.96 -34.40
C ILE A 125 0.68 -37.98 -32.89
N GLY A 126 1.73 -37.33 -32.39
CA GLY A 126 1.99 -37.23 -30.96
C GLY A 126 3.12 -36.29 -30.61
N PHE A 127 3.14 -35.84 -29.35
CA PHE A 127 4.23 -35.08 -28.77
C PHE A 127 4.34 -35.42 -27.28
N GLU A 128 5.57 -35.44 -26.77
CA GLU A 128 5.89 -35.58 -25.35
C GLU A 128 6.89 -34.48 -25.02
N LEU A 129 6.40 -33.35 -24.51
CA LEU A 129 7.19 -32.14 -24.30
C LEU A 129 7.15 -31.77 -22.82
N THR A 130 8.33 -31.48 -22.25
CA THR A 130 8.52 -31.10 -20.86
C THR A 130 9.03 -29.66 -20.78
N PRO A 131 8.36 -28.77 -20.03
CA PRO A 131 8.85 -27.41 -19.82
C PRO A 131 10.22 -27.42 -19.14
N GLY A 132 11.06 -26.48 -19.55
CA GLY A 132 12.36 -26.22 -18.95
C GLY A 132 12.25 -25.44 -17.64
N ALA A 133 13.36 -24.81 -17.25
CA ALA A 133 13.35 -23.90 -16.10
C ALA A 133 12.49 -22.67 -16.40
N ALA A 134 11.86 -22.11 -15.38
CA ALA A 134 11.23 -20.80 -15.47
C ALA A 134 12.26 -19.75 -15.97
N PRO A 135 11.80 -18.71 -16.70
CA PRO A 135 12.67 -17.61 -17.09
C PRO A 135 13.41 -17.03 -15.89
N ALA A 136 14.70 -16.79 -16.05
CA ALA A 136 15.41 -16.02 -15.02
C ALA A 136 14.82 -14.61 -14.98
N PRO A 137 14.65 -14.00 -13.80
CA PRO A 137 14.21 -12.62 -13.71
C PRO A 137 15.23 -11.74 -14.43
N VAL A 138 14.79 -11.08 -15.50
CA VAL A 138 15.63 -10.14 -16.24
C VAL A 138 15.54 -8.79 -15.51
N PRO A 139 16.66 -8.06 -15.32
CA PRO A 139 16.60 -6.75 -14.67
C PRO A 139 15.60 -5.83 -15.37
N ALA A 140 14.81 -5.08 -14.61
CA ALA A 140 13.84 -4.10 -15.14
C ALA A 140 14.49 -3.00 -16.02
N ALA A 141 15.81 -2.87 -15.98
CA ALA A 141 16.56 -1.94 -16.83
C ALA A 141 17.03 -2.56 -18.15
N ALA A 142 16.80 -3.86 -18.37
CA ALA A 142 17.21 -4.54 -19.58
C ALA A 142 16.30 -4.16 -20.75
N ASP A 143 16.91 -3.86 -21.89
CA ASP A 143 16.15 -3.61 -23.12
C ASP A 143 15.57 -4.91 -23.71
N ASP A 144 14.71 -4.76 -24.71
CA ASP A 144 14.03 -5.90 -25.35
C ASP A 144 15.02 -6.87 -26.01
N GLN A 145 16.17 -6.37 -26.48
CA GLN A 145 17.19 -7.18 -27.14
C GLN A 145 17.93 -8.05 -26.11
N GLU A 146 18.33 -7.47 -24.97
CA GLU A 146 18.95 -8.22 -23.86
C GLU A 146 18.02 -9.32 -23.33
N ARG A 147 16.71 -9.04 -23.26
CA ARG A 147 15.69 -10.04 -22.90
C ARG A 147 15.59 -11.17 -23.91
N ALA A 148 15.52 -10.85 -25.21
CA ALA A 148 15.49 -11.85 -26.28
C ALA A 148 16.79 -12.70 -26.33
N ASP A 149 17.94 -12.06 -26.14
CA ASP A 149 19.25 -12.72 -26.11
C ASP A 149 19.40 -13.63 -24.88
N ALA A 150 18.79 -13.28 -23.75
CA ALA A 150 18.74 -14.16 -22.58
C ALA A 150 17.83 -15.37 -22.82
N ALA A 151 16.63 -15.14 -23.39
CA ALA A 151 15.66 -16.19 -23.67
C ALA A 151 16.19 -17.23 -24.67
N SER A 152 16.86 -16.78 -25.74
CA SER A 152 17.42 -17.66 -26.77
C SER A 152 18.56 -18.58 -26.30
N ARG A 153 19.21 -18.23 -25.17
CA ARG A 153 20.31 -19.03 -24.59
C ARG A 153 19.84 -20.07 -23.58
N ALA A 154 18.60 -19.98 -23.12
CA ALA A 154 18.05 -20.86 -22.10
C ALA A 154 17.07 -21.86 -22.70
N VAL A 155 16.98 -23.06 -22.13
CA VAL A 155 16.04 -24.10 -22.58
C VAL A 155 14.65 -23.81 -22.03
N GLY A 156 13.66 -23.68 -22.91
CA GLY A 156 12.26 -23.43 -22.56
C GLY A 156 11.38 -24.67 -22.65
N LEU A 157 11.53 -25.50 -23.67
CA LEU A 157 10.71 -26.70 -23.85
C LEU A 157 11.54 -27.79 -24.51
N THR A 158 11.54 -29.01 -23.97
CA THR A 158 12.33 -30.11 -24.55
C THR A 158 11.54 -31.41 -24.54
N GLY A 159 11.74 -32.25 -25.55
CA GLY A 159 11.11 -33.54 -25.61
C GLY A 159 11.05 -34.09 -27.02
N THR A 160 9.98 -34.81 -27.34
CA THR A 160 9.86 -35.52 -28.61
C THR A 160 8.58 -35.16 -29.35
N VAL A 161 8.68 -35.18 -30.68
CA VAL A 161 7.52 -35.10 -31.59
C VAL A 161 7.51 -36.33 -32.47
N THR A 162 6.31 -36.84 -32.73
CA THR A 162 6.08 -38.07 -33.48
C THR A 162 5.28 -37.77 -34.74
N VAL A 163 5.87 -38.09 -35.89
CA VAL A 163 5.26 -37.89 -37.22
C VAL A 163 5.04 -39.24 -37.90
N GLN A 164 3.85 -39.41 -38.47
CA GLN A 164 3.52 -40.51 -39.36
C GLN A 164 3.71 -40.06 -40.81
N SER A 165 4.30 -40.93 -41.62
CA SER A 165 4.64 -40.66 -43.02
C SER A 165 4.41 -41.87 -43.93
N GLY A 166 4.18 -41.58 -45.21
CA GLY A 166 4.11 -42.58 -46.27
C GLY A 166 5.46 -43.18 -46.66
N GLY A 167 6.58 -42.51 -46.37
CA GLY A 167 7.91 -42.95 -46.80
C GLY A 167 9.09 -42.32 -46.04
N PRO A 168 10.21 -43.06 -45.83
CA PRO A 168 11.38 -42.65 -45.03
C PRO A 168 12.07 -41.37 -45.49
N GLU A 169 11.86 -40.97 -46.75
CA GLU A 169 12.48 -39.80 -47.38
C GLU A 169 12.14 -38.47 -46.69
N ASN A 170 11.00 -38.38 -46.00
CA ASN A 170 10.51 -37.14 -45.38
C ASN A 170 11.16 -36.83 -44.02
N MET A 171 11.90 -37.77 -43.42
CA MET A 171 12.54 -37.58 -42.12
C MET A 171 13.57 -36.45 -42.11
N ILE A 172 14.44 -36.41 -43.13
CA ILE A 172 15.51 -35.40 -43.23
C ILE A 172 14.90 -34.01 -43.50
N PRO A 173 14.03 -33.82 -44.51
CA PRO A 173 13.35 -32.54 -44.74
C PRO A 173 12.60 -32.02 -43.51
N PHE A 174 11.93 -32.91 -42.76
CA PHE A 174 11.24 -32.52 -41.53
C PHE A 174 12.22 -32.02 -40.45
N THR A 175 13.32 -32.74 -40.23
CA THR A 175 14.32 -32.36 -39.22
C THR A 175 15.00 -31.03 -39.59
N GLU A 176 15.32 -30.81 -40.87
CA GLU A 176 15.87 -29.55 -41.36
C GLU A 176 14.86 -28.40 -41.25
N ALA A 177 13.59 -28.64 -41.60
CA ALA A 177 12.53 -27.65 -41.46
C ALA A 177 12.35 -27.24 -39.99
N LEU A 178 12.37 -28.19 -39.05
CA LEU A 178 12.31 -27.89 -37.61
C LEU A 178 13.49 -27.00 -37.15
N ARG A 179 14.71 -27.24 -37.65
CA ARG A 179 15.88 -26.40 -37.30
C ARG A 179 15.80 -24.97 -37.84
N SER A 180 14.97 -24.74 -38.87
CA SER A 180 14.74 -23.41 -39.45
C SER A 180 13.69 -22.59 -38.70
N ILE A 181 12.94 -23.22 -37.78
CA ILE A 181 11.91 -22.54 -36.98
C ILE A 181 12.60 -21.68 -35.91
N GLU A 182 12.13 -20.43 -35.81
CA GLU A 182 12.53 -19.53 -34.74
C GLU A 182 12.15 -20.09 -33.36
N GLY A 183 13.11 -20.10 -32.45
CA GLY A 183 12.98 -20.65 -31.11
C GLY A 183 13.40 -22.11 -30.99
N VAL A 184 13.72 -22.82 -32.08
CA VAL A 184 14.27 -24.18 -32.01
C VAL A 184 15.78 -24.13 -31.86
N ALA A 185 16.28 -24.52 -30.69
CA ALA A 185 17.71 -24.58 -30.39
C ALA A 185 18.36 -25.85 -30.95
N VAL A 186 17.67 -27.00 -30.83
CA VAL A 186 18.18 -28.30 -31.28
C VAL A 186 17.03 -29.15 -31.81
N SER A 187 17.26 -29.86 -32.91
CA SER A 187 16.35 -30.87 -33.44
C SER A 187 17.16 -32.03 -34.02
N ASP A 188 16.90 -33.27 -33.57
CA ASP A 188 17.59 -34.47 -34.04
C ASP A 188 16.65 -35.66 -34.19
N ALA A 189 16.78 -36.41 -35.28
CA ALA A 189 15.96 -37.57 -35.56
C ALA A 189 16.47 -38.77 -34.76
N ARG A 190 15.64 -39.29 -33.85
CA ARG A 190 16.05 -40.34 -32.90
C ARG A 190 15.75 -41.73 -33.40
N ALA A 191 14.55 -41.94 -33.93
CA ALA A 191 14.06 -43.28 -34.26
C ALA A 191 13.16 -43.26 -35.48
N LEU A 192 13.31 -44.30 -36.30
CA LEU A 192 12.40 -44.65 -37.39
C LEU A 192 11.84 -46.04 -37.11
N SER A 193 10.52 -46.13 -37.02
CA SER A 193 9.80 -47.40 -36.95
C SER A 193 8.99 -47.62 -38.23
N SER A 194 8.97 -48.85 -38.72
CA SER A 194 8.18 -49.23 -39.89
C SER A 194 7.10 -50.23 -39.49
N GLY A 195 5.87 -49.93 -39.91
CA GLY A 195 4.70 -50.80 -39.82
C GLY A 195 3.91 -50.71 -41.13
N GLU A 196 2.60 -50.47 -41.03
CA GLU A 196 1.78 -50.08 -42.20
C GLU A 196 2.15 -48.69 -42.72
N PHE A 197 2.63 -47.81 -41.83
CA PHE A 197 3.19 -46.50 -42.12
C PHE A 197 4.59 -46.37 -41.51
N TYR A 198 5.35 -45.37 -41.96
CA TYR A 198 6.61 -44.98 -41.33
C TYR A 198 6.32 -43.99 -40.20
N GLN A 199 7.03 -44.14 -39.08
CA GLN A 199 6.92 -43.24 -37.94
C GLN A 199 8.31 -42.74 -37.54
N TYR A 200 8.47 -41.41 -37.49
CA TYR A 200 9.68 -40.75 -37.02
C TYR A 200 9.45 -40.15 -35.64
N VAL A 201 10.42 -40.34 -34.75
CA VAL A 201 10.51 -39.61 -33.49
C VAL A 201 11.68 -38.64 -33.60
N VAL A 202 11.40 -37.36 -33.39
CA VAL A 202 12.40 -36.29 -33.42
C VAL A 202 12.49 -35.68 -32.03
N ASP A 203 13.70 -35.67 -31.48
CA ASP A 203 14.04 -34.96 -30.25
C ASP A 203 14.13 -33.47 -30.60
N ILE A 204 13.34 -32.63 -29.96
CA ILE A 204 13.28 -31.18 -30.18
C ILE A 204 13.51 -30.43 -28.88
N THR A 205 14.30 -29.36 -28.96
CA THR A 205 14.53 -28.43 -27.85
C THR A 205 14.28 -27.02 -28.35
N PHE A 206 13.33 -26.35 -27.71
CA PHE A 206 13.06 -24.94 -27.87
C PHE A 206 13.77 -24.13 -26.79
N ASP A 207 14.14 -22.92 -27.15
CA ASP A 207 14.58 -21.91 -26.19
C ASP A 207 13.40 -21.31 -25.40
N GLN A 208 13.65 -20.35 -24.52
CA GLN A 208 12.61 -19.75 -23.68
C GLN A 208 11.69 -18.75 -24.42
N SER A 209 11.90 -18.50 -25.72
CA SER A 209 10.98 -17.66 -26.51
C SER A 209 9.59 -18.28 -26.72
N VAL A 210 9.42 -19.57 -26.38
CA VAL A 210 8.13 -20.28 -26.44
C VAL A 210 7.19 -19.97 -25.28
N TYR A 211 7.70 -19.34 -24.23
CA TYR A 211 6.85 -18.91 -23.13
C TYR A 211 5.96 -17.75 -23.56
N SER A 212 4.74 -17.71 -23.04
CA SER A 212 3.72 -16.75 -23.46
C SER A 212 4.06 -15.32 -23.04
N GLY A 213 4.85 -15.15 -21.96
CA GLY A 213 5.22 -13.85 -21.41
C GLY A 213 4.06 -13.07 -20.80
N GLN A 214 2.81 -13.59 -20.85
CA GLN A 214 1.59 -12.88 -20.44
C GLN A 214 1.53 -12.58 -18.94
N TYR A 215 2.37 -13.25 -18.16
CA TYR A 215 2.43 -13.14 -16.71
C TYR A 215 3.79 -12.63 -16.22
N ALA A 216 4.64 -12.15 -17.12
CA ALA A 216 5.84 -11.45 -16.72
C ALA A 216 5.44 -10.15 -15.99
N LEU A 217 6.18 -9.79 -14.94
CA LEU A 217 5.99 -8.51 -14.26
C LEU A 217 6.43 -7.40 -15.21
N ASP A 218 5.51 -6.54 -15.62
CA ASP A 218 5.84 -5.36 -16.43
C ASP A 218 6.57 -4.31 -15.58
N ASP A 219 7.53 -3.60 -16.20
CA ASP A 219 8.36 -2.56 -15.56
C ASP A 219 7.55 -1.45 -14.87
N GLU A 220 6.30 -1.21 -15.30
CA GLU A 220 5.40 -0.22 -14.69
C GLU A 220 4.72 -0.70 -13.39
N GLU A 221 4.55 -2.01 -13.20
CA GLU A 221 3.92 -2.58 -12.00
C GLU A 221 4.94 -2.83 -10.89
N ALA A 222 6.19 -3.19 -11.23
CA ALA A 222 7.27 -3.33 -10.26
C ALA A 222 7.68 -2.00 -9.59
N ALA A 223 7.36 -0.85 -10.20
CA ALA A 223 7.76 0.48 -9.75
C ALA A 223 6.71 1.20 -8.86
N LYS A 224 5.51 0.65 -8.66
CA LYS A 224 4.41 1.27 -7.89
C LYS A 224 4.16 0.58 -6.55
#